data_AF-A0ABD3G2H9-F1
#
_entry.id   AF-A0ABD3G2H9-F1
#
_cell.length_a   1.000
_cell.length_b   1.000
_cell.length_c   1.000
_cell.angle_alpha   90.00
_cell.angle_beta   90.00
_cell.angle_gamma   90.00
#
_symmetry.space_group_name_H-M   'P 1'
#
loop_
_entity.id
_entity.type
_entity.pdbx_description
1 polymer ?
#
loop_
_entity_poly.entity_id
_entity_poly.type
_entity_poly.pdbx_seq_one_letter_code
_entity_poly.pdbx_strand_id
1 'polypeptide(L)'
;MVSHLISTASILLVAASILSSAPQATAQSTCTLGDSEVCAVENFSSLSDDGSVLVYPGGNTRCAFDNYQDSVTNFTTNSTYFFQVFPNTNHDKSKLLLFFQGGGGCTDNNTCAFGLECSLAENALFTTVATVRGAGVIDRFMVDNMFKDWNVVFVPYCTGDVHVGNRILPPFESGLEQQLGNPQCLGKNFSMHLNGYNNSKSALDWALQNFPDVENLVVGGASAGSLGAQFLSARIADMWDVDAKGTQFSVMADSYVGVLPESRPVPGLVDYFGGCENGLTFSTEIAAICSTKNASIIELVEALLRDKPEAKWFFINSKGDEVQRYYYALVDEGFQGYPFPNLMSEEDLYRNMSTILNAYHTVSPRVTTFFVDGDHHVFLMDKNFTSYRSDEGLLLGDVINEWMASNSSSAAMSKEAL
;
A
#
# COMPACT_ATOMS: atom_id res chain seq x y z
N MET A 1 -34.79 10.23 -40.73
CA MET A 1 -33.73 9.21 -40.75
C MET A 1 -32.44 9.84 -40.24
N VAL A 2 -32.18 9.76 -38.94
CA VAL A 2 -30.85 9.52 -38.36
C VAL A 2 -31.19 8.85 -37.02
N SER A 3 -30.98 7.54 -36.94
CA SER A 3 -31.18 6.79 -35.70
C SER A 3 -29.92 6.95 -34.86
N HIS A 4 -30.04 7.58 -33.69
CA HIS A 4 -29.01 7.49 -32.67
C HIS A 4 -29.08 6.08 -32.07
N LEU A 5 -28.23 5.19 -32.58
CA LEU A 5 -27.85 3.96 -31.92
C LEU A 5 -26.97 4.36 -30.73
N ILE A 6 -27.59 4.39 -29.55
CA ILE A 6 -26.89 4.39 -28.27
C ILE A 6 -26.25 2.99 -28.19
N SER A 7 -24.97 2.91 -28.52
CA SER A 7 -24.17 1.72 -28.24
C SER A 7 -23.89 1.71 -26.74
N THR A 8 -24.70 0.98 -25.99
CA THR A 8 -24.39 0.58 -24.61
C THR A 8 -23.19 -0.36 -24.64
N ALA A 9 -21.98 0.20 -24.67
CA ALA A 9 -20.77 -0.54 -24.35
C ALA A 9 -20.66 -0.54 -22.82
N SER A 10 -21.22 -1.58 -22.19
CA SER A 10 -20.92 -1.92 -20.80
C SER A 10 -19.45 -2.34 -20.73
N ILE A 11 -18.56 -1.40 -20.42
CA ILE A 11 -17.20 -1.73 -19.97
C ILE A 11 -17.35 -2.08 -18.50
N LEU A 12 -17.50 -3.38 -18.23
CA LEU A 12 -17.20 -3.93 -16.92
C LEU A 12 -15.71 -3.67 -16.67
N LEU A 13 -15.42 -2.64 -15.89
CA LEU A 13 -14.17 -2.56 -15.15
C LEU A 13 -14.16 -3.76 -14.21
N VAL A 14 -13.51 -4.83 -14.64
CA VAL A 14 -13.11 -5.89 -13.73
C VAL A 14 -11.97 -5.30 -12.92
N ALA A 15 -12.31 -4.57 -11.85
CA ALA A 15 -11.51 -4.71 -10.65
C ALA A 15 -11.45 -6.22 -10.39
N ALA A 16 -10.25 -6.81 -10.43
CA ALA A 16 -10.04 -8.19 -10.03
C ALA A 16 -10.39 -8.31 -8.54
N SER A 17 -11.68 -8.35 -8.27
CA SER A 17 -12.31 -8.68 -7.01
C SER A 17 -12.38 -10.19 -6.94
N ILE A 18 -11.21 -10.82 -6.85
CA ILE A 18 -11.12 -12.18 -6.32
C ILE A 18 -11.34 -12.06 -4.81
N LEU A 19 -12.61 -12.04 -4.37
CA LEU A 19 -13.18 -13.09 -3.53
C LEU A 19 -14.47 -12.69 -2.79
N SER A 20 -15.50 -13.48 -3.11
CA SER A 20 -16.44 -14.14 -2.21
C SER A 20 -17.32 -13.25 -1.34
N SER A 21 -18.63 -13.42 -1.55
CA SER A 21 -19.65 -13.36 -0.50
C SER A 21 -19.03 -13.67 0.86
N ALA A 22 -19.00 -12.66 1.74
CA ALA A 22 -18.60 -12.84 3.12
C ALA A 22 -19.33 -14.07 3.69
N PRO A 23 -18.61 -15.11 4.15
CA PRO A 23 -19.23 -16.07 5.02
C PRO A 23 -19.66 -15.32 6.28
N GLN A 24 -20.75 -15.80 6.89
CA GLN A 24 -21.30 -15.39 8.19
C GLN A 24 -20.26 -14.76 9.13
N ALA A 25 -20.65 -13.66 9.78
CA ALA A 25 -19.91 -13.02 10.87
C ALA A 25 -19.14 -14.03 11.71
N THR A 26 -17.85 -14.18 11.41
CA THR A 26 -16.90 -14.93 12.21
C THR A 26 -16.71 -14.14 13.51
N ALA A 27 -16.48 -14.83 14.62
CA ALA A 27 -16.21 -14.16 15.89
C ALA A 27 -14.89 -13.39 15.76
N GLN A 28 -14.96 -12.12 15.39
CA GLN A 28 -13.80 -11.25 15.26
C GLN A 28 -13.23 -11.02 16.66
N SER A 29 -11.97 -11.39 16.85
CA SER A 29 -11.22 -10.98 18.04
C SER A 29 -10.79 -9.53 17.86
N THR A 30 -11.13 -8.68 18.83
CA THR A 30 -10.88 -7.25 18.75
C THR A 30 -10.26 -6.73 20.04
N CYS A 31 -9.39 -5.74 19.94
CA CYS A 31 -8.86 -4.97 21.05
C CYS A 31 -8.94 -3.47 20.76
N THR A 32 -9.32 -2.66 21.74
CA THR A 32 -9.41 -1.21 21.60
C THR A 32 -8.38 -0.54 22.49
N LEU A 33 -7.48 0.23 21.89
CA LEU A 33 -6.45 0.97 22.63
C LEU A 33 -7.08 2.11 23.44
N GLY A 34 -6.61 2.28 24.67
CA GLY A 34 -7.00 3.36 25.56
C GLY A 34 -6.21 3.37 26.87
N ASP A 35 -6.54 4.27 27.79
CA ASP A 35 -5.77 4.48 29.04
C ASP A 35 -5.63 3.21 29.92
N SER A 36 -6.55 2.25 29.78
CA SER A 36 -6.59 1.02 30.57
C SER A 36 -6.21 -0.24 29.79
N GLU A 37 -6.10 -0.15 28.47
CA GLU A 37 -5.83 -1.29 27.59
C GLU A 37 -4.83 -0.88 26.52
N VAL A 38 -3.66 -1.52 26.54
CA VAL A 38 -2.55 -1.25 25.62
C VAL A 38 -2.50 -2.24 24.46
N CYS A 39 -3.47 -3.16 24.39
CA CYS A 39 -3.56 -4.24 23.41
C CYS A 39 -2.24 -4.98 23.26
N ALA A 40 -1.65 -5.36 24.40
CA ALA A 40 -0.38 -6.08 24.40
C ALA A 40 -0.54 -7.43 23.70
N VAL A 41 0.37 -7.74 22.78
CA VAL A 41 0.29 -8.94 21.93
C VAL A 41 0.26 -10.23 22.75
N GLU A 42 0.95 -10.26 23.89
CA GLU A 42 0.93 -11.36 24.86
C GLU A 42 -0.43 -11.57 25.55
N ASN A 43 -1.28 -10.55 25.59
CA ASN A 43 -2.59 -10.60 26.26
C ASN A 43 -3.72 -11.03 25.31
N PHE A 44 -3.42 -11.27 24.04
CA PHE A 44 -4.41 -11.78 23.08
C PHE A 44 -4.82 -13.21 23.45
N SER A 45 -5.93 -13.30 24.21
CA SER A 45 -6.46 -14.54 24.77
C SER A 45 -7.32 -15.34 23.78
N SER A 46 -7.79 -14.70 22.71
CA SER A 46 -8.52 -15.32 21.60
C SER A 46 -8.05 -14.74 20.28
N LEU A 47 -7.96 -15.60 19.26
CA LEU A 47 -7.71 -15.19 17.88
C LEU A 47 -8.96 -15.49 17.04
N SER A 48 -9.17 -14.69 16.00
CA SER A 48 -10.17 -14.99 14.97
C SER A 48 -9.78 -16.26 14.20
N ASP A 49 -10.67 -16.79 13.35
CA ASP A 49 -10.42 -18.00 12.57
C ASP A 49 -9.19 -17.91 11.64
N ASP A 50 -8.89 -16.70 11.15
CA ASP A 50 -7.71 -16.41 10.35
C ASP A 50 -6.42 -16.23 11.20
N GLY A 51 -6.54 -16.37 12.52
CA GLY A 51 -5.46 -16.20 13.48
C GLY A 51 -5.14 -14.75 13.83
N SER A 52 -6.05 -13.80 13.55
CA SER A 52 -5.82 -12.38 13.79
C SER A 52 -6.62 -11.76 14.93
N VAL A 53 -6.16 -10.59 15.37
CA VAL A 53 -6.88 -9.64 16.22
C VAL A 53 -6.95 -8.29 15.52
N LEU A 54 -8.12 -7.65 15.52
CA LEU A 54 -8.28 -6.28 15.05
C LEU A 54 -7.99 -5.32 16.20
N VAL A 55 -7.04 -4.41 16.01
CA VAL A 55 -6.71 -3.38 16.99
C VAL A 55 -7.32 -2.06 16.53
N TYR A 56 -8.15 -1.46 17.38
CA TYR A 56 -8.78 -0.17 17.17
C TYR A 56 -7.99 0.90 17.93
N PRO A 57 -7.14 1.69 17.24
CA PRO A 57 -6.28 2.68 17.89
C PRO A 57 -7.01 3.93 18.39
N GLY A 58 -8.17 4.27 17.82
CA GLY A 58 -8.88 5.51 18.16
C GLY A 58 -8.01 6.76 17.93
N GLY A 59 -8.15 7.75 18.80
CA GLY A 59 -7.38 9.01 18.70
C GLY A 59 -7.61 9.74 17.38
N ASN A 60 -6.52 10.09 16.68
CA ASN A 60 -6.57 10.80 15.39
C ASN A 60 -6.71 9.88 14.17
N THR A 61 -6.87 8.56 14.38
CA THR A 61 -7.02 7.63 13.26
C THR A 61 -8.42 7.68 12.69
N ARG A 62 -8.50 7.62 11.35
CA ARG A 62 -9.77 7.59 10.61
C ARG A 62 -9.56 7.30 9.13
N CYS A 63 -10.63 6.86 8.46
CA CYS A 63 -10.70 6.82 7.01
C CYS A 63 -11.15 8.16 6.40
N ALA A 64 -11.10 8.22 5.06
CA ALA A 64 -11.23 9.45 4.26
C ALA A 64 -12.49 10.26 4.54
N PHE A 65 -13.63 9.61 4.73
CA PHE A 65 -14.93 10.27 4.81
C PHE A 65 -15.66 9.92 6.11
N ASP A 66 -16.66 10.72 6.46
CA ASP A 66 -17.62 10.38 7.49
C ASP A 66 -18.49 9.20 7.04
N ASN A 67 -19.17 8.54 7.99
CA ASN A 67 -19.98 7.36 7.72
C ASN A 67 -21.11 7.65 6.72
N TYR A 68 -21.17 6.86 5.66
CA TYR A 68 -22.23 6.93 4.66
C TYR A 68 -22.49 5.55 4.07
N GLN A 69 -23.75 5.28 3.76
CA GLN A 69 -24.13 4.08 3.03
C GLN A 69 -25.16 4.47 1.99
N ASP A 70 -24.82 4.21 0.72
CA ASP A 70 -25.73 4.38 -0.39
C ASP A 70 -26.57 3.13 -0.58
N SER A 71 -27.89 3.28 -0.65
CA SER A 71 -28.80 2.15 -0.90
C SER A 71 -29.02 1.85 -2.39
N VAL A 72 -28.56 2.73 -3.28
CA VAL A 72 -28.72 2.57 -4.73
C VAL A 72 -27.50 1.87 -5.32
N THR A 73 -26.29 2.30 -4.93
CA THR A 73 -25.03 1.81 -5.47
C THR A 73 -24.26 0.88 -4.54
N ASN A 74 -24.74 0.69 -3.30
CA ASN A 74 -24.04 -0.01 -2.22
C ASN A 74 -22.70 0.62 -1.80
N PHE A 75 -22.33 1.79 -2.35
CA PHE A 75 -21.14 2.52 -1.93
C PHE A 75 -21.22 2.83 -0.44
N THR A 76 -20.15 2.53 0.29
CA THR A 76 -20.10 2.69 1.74
C THR A 76 -18.80 3.36 2.12
N THR A 77 -18.87 4.28 3.08
CA THR A 77 -17.73 4.85 3.77
C THR A 77 -17.87 4.59 5.27
N ASN A 78 -16.75 4.39 5.94
CA ASN A 78 -16.72 4.20 7.39
C ASN A 78 -15.51 4.93 7.94
N SER A 79 -15.73 5.93 8.78
CA SER A 79 -14.68 6.75 9.36
C SER A 79 -13.78 5.95 10.31
N THR A 80 -14.26 4.85 10.89
CA THR A 80 -13.51 4.06 11.86
C THR A 80 -12.35 3.32 11.21
N TYR A 81 -11.15 3.53 11.76
CA TYR A 81 -9.95 2.82 11.37
C TYR A 81 -9.58 1.73 12.39
N PHE A 82 -8.98 0.65 11.89
CA PHE A 82 -8.33 -0.40 12.67
C PHE A 82 -7.14 -0.95 11.86
N PHE A 83 -6.22 -1.62 12.54
CA PHE A 83 -5.21 -2.45 11.88
C PHE A 83 -5.33 -3.90 12.37
N GLN A 84 -4.79 -4.84 11.60
CA GLN A 84 -4.96 -6.26 11.86
C GLN A 84 -3.61 -6.88 12.24
N VAL A 85 -3.61 -7.64 13.33
CA VAL A 85 -2.40 -8.25 13.89
C VAL A 85 -2.52 -9.76 13.84
N PHE A 86 -1.49 -10.41 13.31
CA PHE A 86 -1.31 -11.85 13.36
C PHE A 86 -0.09 -12.15 14.24
N PRO A 87 -0.30 -12.51 15.52
CA PRO A 87 0.82 -12.86 16.39
C PRO A 87 1.41 -14.21 16.02
N ASN A 88 2.72 -14.35 16.21
CA ASN A 88 3.38 -15.65 16.18
C ASN A 88 2.80 -16.56 17.28
N THR A 89 2.40 -17.78 16.92
CA THR A 89 1.72 -18.72 17.85
C THR A 89 2.62 -19.31 18.92
N ASN A 90 3.94 -19.21 18.76
CA ASN A 90 4.93 -19.62 19.77
C ASN A 90 5.43 -18.43 20.60
N HIS A 91 4.81 -17.25 20.45
CA HIS A 91 5.20 -15.99 21.10
C HIS A 91 6.64 -15.54 20.78
N ASP A 92 7.20 -16.00 19.66
CA ASP A 92 8.47 -15.50 19.14
C ASP A 92 8.28 -14.08 18.59
N LYS A 93 9.02 -13.11 19.11
CA LYS A 93 8.96 -11.69 18.74
C LYS A 93 10.12 -11.26 17.83
N SER A 94 10.99 -12.18 17.40
CA SER A 94 12.21 -11.87 16.64
C SER A 94 11.97 -11.47 15.17
N LYS A 95 10.79 -11.79 14.61
CA LYS A 95 10.46 -11.57 13.20
C LYS A 95 9.15 -10.82 13.03
N LEU A 96 9.20 -9.71 12.29
CA LEU A 96 8.06 -8.82 12.06
C LEU A 96 7.93 -8.46 10.58
N LEU A 97 6.73 -8.66 10.04
CA LEU A 97 6.28 -8.14 8.76
C LEU A 97 5.26 -7.01 9.00
N LEU A 98 5.60 -5.81 8.56
CA LEU A 98 4.67 -4.68 8.46
C LEU A 98 4.16 -4.66 7.01
N PHE A 99 2.86 -4.87 6.78
CA PHE A 99 2.32 -4.98 5.42
C PHE A 99 1.24 -3.93 5.13
N PHE A 100 1.51 -3.03 4.18
CA PHE A 100 0.62 -1.94 3.79
C PHE A 100 -0.34 -2.35 2.67
N GLN A 101 -1.64 -2.19 2.90
CA GLN A 101 -2.67 -2.52 1.92
C GLN A 101 -2.64 -1.56 0.73
N GLY A 102 -2.95 -2.07 -0.46
CA GLY A 102 -3.28 -1.27 -1.64
C GLY A 102 -4.72 -0.77 -1.68
N GLY A 103 -5.17 -0.33 -2.85
CA GLY A 103 -6.56 0.06 -3.08
C GLY A 103 -6.70 1.45 -3.66
N GLY A 104 -5.90 1.77 -4.69
CA GLY A 104 -6.04 2.99 -5.49
C GLY A 104 -5.55 4.28 -4.82
N GLY A 105 -5.99 5.42 -5.32
CA GLY A 105 -5.62 6.73 -4.80
C GLY A 105 -6.32 7.85 -5.55
N CYS A 106 -6.40 9.03 -4.92
CA CYS A 106 -6.84 10.24 -5.60
C CYS A 106 -5.63 11.10 -5.98
N THR A 107 -5.80 11.99 -6.96
CA THR A 107 -4.69 12.76 -7.56
C THR A 107 -4.91 14.27 -7.43
N ASP A 108 -6.13 14.74 -7.20
CA ASP A 108 -6.51 16.15 -7.12
C ASP A 108 -7.87 16.33 -6.43
N ASN A 109 -8.34 17.58 -6.29
CA ASN A 109 -9.60 17.86 -5.60
C ASN A 109 -10.82 17.15 -6.22
N ASN A 110 -10.84 16.87 -7.53
CA ASN A 110 -11.97 16.17 -8.15
C ASN A 110 -11.95 14.71 -7.75
N THR A 111 -10.82 14.04 -8.00
CA THR A 111 -10.61 12.62 -7.70
C THR A 111 -10.64 12.32 -6.20
N CYS A 112 -10.41 13.31 -5.36
CA CYS A 112 -10.50 13.19 -3.90
C CYS A 112 -11.91 13.49 -3.36
N ALA A 113 -12.84 13.97 -4.19
CA ALA A 113 -14.16 14.40 -3.73
C ALA A 113 -15.08 13.22 -3.39
N PHE A 114 -15.74 13.30 -2.23
CA PHE A 114 -16.76 12.32 -1.83
C PHE A 114 -17.83 12.12 -2.93
N GLY A 115 -18.34 13.21 -3.51
CA GLY A 115 -19.40 13.15 -4.50
C GLY A 115 -19.00 12.34 -5.73
N LEU A 116 -17.73 12.44 -6.13
CA LEU A 116 -17.20 11.67 -7.25
C LEU A 116 -17.03 10.19 -6.88
N GLU A 117 -16.37 9.89 -5.75
CA GLU A 117 -16.17 8.51 -5.28
C GLU A 117 -17.50 7.75 -5.10
N CYS A 118 -18.47 8.39 -4.45
CA CYS A 118 -19.81 7.82 -4.28
C CYS A 118 -20.50 7.59 -5.63
N SER A 119 -20.36 8.53 -6.56
CA SER A 119 -20.99 8.43 -7.89
C SER A 119 -20.33 7.37 -8.78
N LEU A 120 -19.06 7.04 -8.55
CA LEU A 120 -18.35 5.95 -9.21
C LEU A 120 -18.71 4.57 -8.63
N ALA A 121 -19.19 4.53 -7.38
CA ALA A 121 -19.65 3.33 -6.71
C ALA A 121 -18.59 2.22 -6.65
N GLU A 122 -18.85 1.07 -7.27
CA GLU A 122 -17.91 -0.05 -7.37
C GLU A 122 -16.63 0.32 -8.14
N ASN A 123 -16.66 1.41 -8.91
CA ASN A 123 -15.51 1.95 -9.65
C ASN A 123 -14.83 3.13 -8.91
N ALA A 124 -15.10 3.31 -7.61
CA ALA A 124 -14.40 4.27 -6.77
C ALA A 124 -12.87 4.16 -6.97
N LEU A 125 -12.20 5.31 -7.02
CA LEU A 125 -10.77 5.39 -7.36
C LEU A 125 -9.90 4.90 -6.22
N PHE A 126 -10.44 4.83 -5.00
CA PHE A 126 -9.75 4.26 -3.86
C PHE A 126 -10.70 3.61 -2.85
N THR A 127 -10.14 2.75 -2.01
CA THR A 127 -10.88 2.13 -0.90
C THR A 127 -11.20 3.17 0.17
N THR A 128 -12.43 3.22 0.67
CA THR A 128 -12.91 4.23 1.63
C THR A 128 -13.24 3.65 3.01
N VAL A 129 -12.95 2.37 3.22
CA VAL A 129 -13.19 1.62 4.46
C VAL A 129 -11.97 0.81 4.83
N ALA A 130 -11.61 0.74 6.11
CA ALA A 130 -10.60 -0.21 6.57
C ALA A 130 -11.15 -1.63 6.41
N THR A 131 -10.37 -2.53 5.80
CA THR A 131 -10.78 -3.91 5.52
C THR A 131 -9.85 -4.91 6.19
N VAL A 132 -10.42 -6.05 6.60
CA VAL A 132 -9.65 -7.21 7.05
C VAL A 132 -9.13 -7.99 5.85
N ARG A 133 -8.01 -8.70 6.03
CA ARG A 133 -7.42 -9.55 5.00
C ARG A 133 -6.76 -10.75 5.65
N GLY A 134 -6.90 -11.93 5.06
CA GLY A 134 -6.28 -13.17 5.56
C GLY A 134 -5.84 -14.08 4.42
N ALA A 135 -5.25 -13.50 3.37
CA ALA A 135 -4.87 -14.19 2.14
C ALA A 135 -3.51 -13.70 1.64
N GLY A 136 -2.80 -14.55 0.89
CA GLY A 136 -1.51 -14.22 0.29
C GLY A 136 -0.37 -14.25 1.30
N VAL A 137 0.51 -13.26 1.24
CA VAL A 137 1.73 -13.16 2.06
C VAL A 137 1.45 -13.09 3.56
N ILE A 138 0.23 -12.70 3.96
CA ILE A 138 -0.22 -12.67 5.36
C ILE A 138 -1.02 -13.92 5.77
N ASP A 139 -1.28 -14.86 4.85
CA ASP A 139 -1.99 -16.11 5.14
C ASP A 139 -1.07 -17.08 5.90
N ARG A 140 -1.43 -17.35 7.14
CA ARG A 140 -0.68 -18.25 8.03
C ARG A 140 -0.96 -19.73 7.79
N PHE A 141 -2.01 -20.06 7.04
CA PHE A 141 -2.38 -21.44 6.72
C PHE A 141 -1.80 -21.90 5.37
N MET A 142 -1.23 -20.98 4.60
CA MET A 142 -0.51 -21.31 3.39
C MET A 142 0.83 -22.00 3.74
N VAL A 143 0.94 -23.28 3.40
CA VAL A 143 2.06 -24.16 3.81
C VAL A 143 3.42 -23.59 3.40
N ASP A 144 3.50 -23.05 2.19
CA ASP A 144 4.73 -22.55 1.55
C ASP A 144 4.92 -21.04 1.74
N ASN A 145 4.11 -20.38 2.57
CA ASN A 145 4.33 -18.97 2.90
C ASN A 145 5.44 -18.85 3.94
N MET A 146 6.54 -18.18 3.58
CA MET A 146 7.69 -17.97 4.46
C MET A 146 7.40 -17.07 5.67
N PHE A 147 6.32 -16.29 5.62
CA PHE A 147 5.88 -15.39 6.68
C PHE A 147 4.80 -16.00 7.59
N LYS A 148 4.38 -17.26 7.36
CA LYS A 148 3.27 -17.88 8.10
C LYS A 148 3.49 -17.95 9.62
N ASP A 149 4.75 -18.04 10.03
CA ASP A 149 5.20 -18.08 11.42
C ASP A 149 5.83 -16.75 11.86
N TRP A 150 5.60 -15.64 11.14
CA TRP A 150 6.05 -14.31 11.56
C TRP A 150 4.96 -13.61 12.36
N ASN A 151 5.35 -12.59 13.12
CA ASN A 151 4.38 -11.58 13.52
C ASN A 151 4.07 -10.73 12.30
N VAL A 152 2.79 -10.49 12.03
CA VAL A 152 2.36 -9.62 10.94
C VAL A 152 1.49 -8.50 11.49
N VAL A 153 1.81 -7.27 11.13
CA VAL A 153 0.92 -6.11 11.30
C VAL A 153 0.50 -5.66 9.91
N PHE A 154 -0.74 -6.00 9.56
CA PHE A 154 -1.38 -5.55 8.34
C PHE A 154 -2.01 -4.17 8.58
N VAL A 155 -1.67 -3.21 7.73
CA VAL A 155 -2.08 -1.80 7.81
C VAL A 155 -3.09 -1.52 6.69
N PRO A 156 -4.41 -1.51 7.00
CA PRO A 156 -5.43 -1.25 6.00
C PRO A 156 -5.32 0.14 5.40
N TYR A 157 -5.81 0.29 4.17
CA TYR A 157 -5.79 1.55 3.45
C TYR A 157 -7.20 2.02 3.16
N CYS A 158 -7.50 3.26 3.56
CA CYS A 158 -8.84 3.82 3.39
C CYS A 158 -8.86 5.35 3.22
N THR A 159 -7.74 5.93 2.78
CA THR A 159 -7.49 7.38 2.85
C THR A 159 -7.12 8.03 1.52
N GLY A 160 -6.92 7.27 0.44
CA GLY A 160 -6.68 7.82 -0.91
C GLY A 160 -5.33 8.52 -1.11
N ASP A 161 -4.43 8.45 -0.12
CA ASP A 161 -3.19 9.22 0.01
C ASP A 161 -1.91 8.39 0.15
N VAL A 162 -1.94 7.14 -0.31
CA VAL A 162 -0.82 6.17 -0.32
C VAL A 162 -0.11 6.04 1.04
N HIS A 163 -0.87 6.09 2.14
CA HIS A 163 -0.43 5.93 3.54
C HIS A 163 0.39 7.07 4.14
N VAL A 164 0.62 8.17 3.41
CA VAL A 164 1.51 9.26 3.85
C VAL A 164 0.82 10.61 4.03
N GLY A 165 -0.48 10.70 3.69
CA GLY A 165 -1.23 11.95 3.79
C GLY A 165 -1.45 12.42 5.22
N ASN A 166 -1.42 13.75 5.40
CA ASN A 166 -1.75 14.42 6.66
C ASN A 166 -2.42 15.77 6.37
N ARG A 167 -3.55 15.73 5.66
CA ARG A 167 -4.24 16.92 5.17
C ARG A 167 -5.76 16.74 5.18
N ILE A 168 -6.49 17.83 5.40
CA ILE A 168 -7.94 17.87 5.23
C ILE A 168 -8.25 18.71 4.00
N LEU A 169 -9.01 18.14 3.07
CA LEU A 169 -9.58 18.87 1.94
C LEU A 169 -11.02 19.27 2.29
N PRO A 170 -11.39 20.54 2.07
CA PRO A 170 -12.78 20.95 2.26
C PRO A 170 -13.69 20.22 1.28
N PRO A 171 -15.00 20.15 1.56
CA PRO A 171 -15.96 19.57 0.64
C PRO A 171 -15.86 20.21 -0.75
N PHE A 172 -15.88 19.37 -1.79
CA PHE A 172 -15.69 19.79 -3.17
C PHE A 172 -16.59 18.97 -4.10
N GLU A 173 -17.20 19.65 -5.07
CA GLU A 173 -18.03 19.10 -6.14
C GLU A 173 -17.77 19.96 -7.37
N SER A 174 -17.34 19.35 -8.48
CA SER A 174 -17.06 20.10 -9.71
C SER A 174 -18.22 20.09 -10.70
N GLY A 175 -19.23 19.27 -10.45
CA GLY A 175 -20.34 18.99 -11.36
C GLY A 175 -20.03 17.88 -12.36
N LEU A 176 -18.80 17.36 -12.42
CA LEU A 176 -18.46 16.21 -13.29
C LEU A 176 -19.18 14.94 -12.82
N GLU A 177 -19.30 14.76 -11.51
CA GLU A 177 -20.00 13.66 -10.86
C GLU A 177 -21.49 13.56 -11.26
N GLN A 178 -22.11 14.68 -11.68
CA GLN A 178 -23.50 14.68 -12.15
C GLN A 178 -23.69 13.83 -13.41
N GLN A 179 -22.64 13.69 -14.23
CA GLN A 179 -22.67 12.92 -15.47
C GLN A 179 -22.71 11.41 -15.21
N LEU A 180 -22.37 10.97 -13.99
CA LEU A 180 -22.36 9.56 -13.58
C LEU A 180 -23.74 9.04 -13.15
N GLY A 181 -24.77 9.90 -13.13
CA GLY A 181 -26.16 9.47 -12.95
C GLY A 181 -26.54 9.06 -11.53
N ASN A 182 -25.77 9.47 -10.52
CA ASN A 182 -25.99 9.16 -9.10
C ASN A 182 -26.29 10.43 -8.26
N PRO A 183 -27.45 11.11 -8.48
CA PRO A 183 -27.76 12.38 -7.81
C PRO A 183 -27.87 12.26 -6.28
N GLN A 184 -28.11 11.06 -5.76
CA GLN A 184 -28.14 10.79 -4.33
C GLN A 184 -26.77 10.96 -3.64
N CYS A 185 -25.67 10.92 -4.40
CA CYS A 185 -24.31 11.14 -3.92
C CYS A 185 -23.94 12.63 -3.79
N LEU A 186 -24.75 13.53 -4.33
CA LEU A 186 -24.47 14.96 -4.40
C LEU A 186 -24.96 15.70 -3.15
N GLY A 187 -24.34 16.84 -2.87
CA GLY A 187 -24.74 17.77 -1.81
C GLY A 187 -24.52 17.23 -0.39
N LYS A 188 -23.68 16.20 -0.20
CA LYS A 188 -23.38 15.66 1.15
C LYS A 188 -22.51 16.60 1.98
N ASN A 189 -21.73 17.47 1.33
CA ASN A 189 -20.83 18.42 1.98
C ASN A 189 -19.80 17.74 2.92
N PHE A 190 -19.24 16.61 2.48
CA PHE A 190 -18.24 15.86 3.23
C PHE A 190 -16.82 16.35 2.90
N SER A 191 -16.05 16.64 3.94
CA SER A 191 -14.60 16.87 3.81
C SER A 191 -13.89 15.55 3.54
N MET A 192 -12.75 15.60 2.86
CA MET A 192 -11.86 14.45 2.75
C MET A 192 -10.71 14.57 3.75
N HIS A 193 -10.45 13.49 4.48
CA HIS A 193 -9.32 13.33 5.39
C HIS A 193 -8.24 12.45 4.75
N LEU A 194 -7.23 13.08 4.17
CA LEU A 194 -5.97 12.43 3.78
C LEU A 194 -5.19 12.18 5.07
N ASN A 195 -5.48 11.05 5.74
CA ASN A 195 -5.05 10.74 7.10
C ASN A 195 -4.15 9.50 7.20
N GLY A 196 -3.59 9.05 6.08
CA GLY A 196 -2.76 7.85 5.97
C GLY A 196 -1.58 7.86 6.93
N TYR A 197 -0.91 9.00 7.12
CA TYR A 197 0.23 9.09 8.05
C TYR A 197 -0.19 8.79 9.49
N ASN A 198 -1.30 9.36 9.98
CA ASN A 198 -1.75 9.14 11.35
C ASN A 198 -2.20 7.69 11.57
N ASN A 199 -2.84 7.09 10.57
CA ASN A 199 -3.22 5.68 10.58
C ASN A 199 -1.99 4.76 10.63
N SER A 200 -1.02 4.97 9.73
CA SER A 200 0.25 4.25 9.70
C SER A 200 1.02 4.40 11.00
N LYS A 201 1.21 5.64 11.47
CA LYS A 201 1.90 5.94 12.72
C LYS A 201 1.30 5.20 13.90
N SER A 202 -0.04 5.14 14.02
CA SER A 202 -0.68 4.42 15.12
C SER A 202 -0.37 2.92 15.14
N ALA A 203 -0.35 2.28 13.97
CA ALA A 203 -0.02 0.86 13.84
C ALA A 203 1.48 0.62 14.11
N LEU A 204 2.35 1.50 13.61
CA LEU A 204 3.79 1.42 13.82
C LEU A 204 4.19 1.66 15.29
N ASP A 205 3.59 2.65 15.96
CA ASP A 205 3.82 2.91 17.39
C ASP A 205 3.39 1.71 18.24
N TRP A 206 2.25 1.09 17.92
CA TRP A 206 1.80 -0.13 18.59
C TRP A 206 2.76 -1.30 18.30
N ALA A 207 3.18 -1.47 17.05
CA ALA A 207 4.09 -2.55 16.66
C ALA A 207 5.45 -2.41 17.35
N LEU A 208 6.02 -1.21 17.42
CA LEU A 208 7.29 -0.95 18.10
C LEU A 208 7.21 -1.24 19.60
N GLN A 209 6.10 -0.89 20.25
CA GLN A 209 5.88 -1.20 21.67
C GLN A 209 5.81 -2.71 21.93
N ASN A 210 5.24 -3.47 20.99
CA ASN A 210 5.04 -4.91 21.15
C ASN A 210 6.22 -5.76 20.67
N PHE A 211 6.99 -5.24 19.71
CA PHE A 211 8.14 -5.89 19.06
C PHE A 211 9.34 -4.94 18.96
N PRO A 212 9.89 -4.46 20.10
CA PRO A 212 10.97 -3.47 20.07
C PRO A 212 12.31 -4.05 19.57
N ASP A 213 12.54 -5.34 19.76
CA ASP A 213 13.84 -6.00 19.54
C ASP A 213 13.71 -7.15 18.54
N VAL A 214 13.44 -6.79 17.28
CA VAL A 214 13.33 -7.74 16.17
C VAL A 214 14.71 -7.99 15.54
N GLU A 215 14.98 -9.25 15.21
CA GLU A 215 16.14 -9.64 14.41
C GLU A 215 15.89 -9.39 12.92
N ASN A 216 14.64 -9.58 12.48
CA ASN A 216 14.22 -9.38 11.09
C ASN A 216 12.99 -8.46 11.04
N LEU A 217 13.11 -7.38 10.28
CA LEU A 217 12.04 -6.42 10.02
C LEU A 217 11.83 -6.30 8.52
N VAL A 218 10.66 -6.70 8.05
CA VAL A 218 10.24 -6.53 6.66
C VAL A 218 9.12 -5.51 6.60
N VAL A 219 9.30 -4.51 5.73
CA VAL A 219 8.27 -3.54 5.37
C VAL A 219 7.80 -3.88 3.96
N GLY A 220 6.57 -4.39 3.85
CA GLY A 220 5.98 -4.81 2.59
C GLY A 220 4.75 -3.99 2.24
N GLY A 221 4.39 -3.97 0.95
CA GLY A 221 3.11 -3.43 0.54
C GLY A 221 2.79 -3.72 -0.92
N ALA A 222 1.52 -3.61 -1.27
CA ALA A 222 1.00 -3.89 -2.61
C ALA A 222 0.25 -2.68 -3.18
N SER A 223 0.38 -2.40 -4.48
CA SER A 223 -0.28 -1.28 -5.15
C SER A 223 0.04 0.06 -4.44
N ALA A 224 -0.94 0.88 -4.07
CA ALA A 224 -0.74 2.07 -3.23
C ALA A 224 0.08 1.80 -1.95
N GLY A 225 -0.09 0.61 -1.35
CA GLY A 225 0.68 0.18 -0.18
C GLY A 225 2.15 -0.06 -0.47
N SER A 226 2.52 -0.40 -1.71
CA SER A 226 3.94 -0.56 -2.07
C SER A 226 4.66 0.78 -2.08
N LEU A 227 3.99 1.87 -2.49
CA LEU A 227 4.51 3.24 -2.34
C LEU A 227 4.62 3.63 -0.87
N GLY A 228 3.59 3.34 -0.06
CA GLY A 228 3.62 3.57 1.39
C GLY A 228 4.80 2.86 2.07
N ALA A 229 5.03 1.58 1.74
CA ALA A 229 6.16 0.79 2.22
C ALA A 229 7.51 1.41 1.85
N GLN A 230 7.66 1.91 0.62
CA GLN A 230 8.87 2.59 0.17
C GLN A 230 9.07 3.89 0.95
N PHE A 231 8.05 4.75 1.05
CA PHE A 231 8.17 6.09 1.63
C PHE A 231 8.37 6.09 3.15
N LEU A 232 7.71 5.17 3.86
CA LEU A 232 7.85 5.02 5.31
C LEU A 232 9.12 4.23 5.70
N SER A 233 9.88 3.69 4.74
CA SER A 233 10.98 2.76 5.03
C SER A 233 12.07 3.36 5.92
N ALA A 234 12.56 4.58 5.61
CA ALA A 234 13.56 5.26 6.43
C ALA A 234 13.05 5.57 7.84
N ARG A 235 11.82 6.08 7.96
CA ARG A 235 11.18 6.32 9.26
C ARG A 235 11.07 5.05 10.08
N ILE A 236 10.65 3.94 9.48
CA ILE A 236 10.52 2.65 10.16
C ILE A 236 11.90 2.15 10.60
N ALA A 237 12.91 2.24 9.74
CA ALA A 237 14.28 1.89 10.08
C ALA A 237 14.80 2.68 11.29
N ASP A 238 14.52 3.99 11.36
CA ASP A 238 14.88 4.83 12.50
C ASP A 238 14.07 4.49 13.76
N MET A 239 12.76 4.21 13.63
CA MET A 239 11.90 3.84 14.76
C MET A 239 12.39 2.56 15.46
N TRP A 240 12.89 1.58 14.71
CA TRP A 240 13.45 0.34 15.24
C TRP A 240 14.96 0.39 15.52
N ASP A 241 15.61 1.52 15.23
CA ASP A 241 17.06 1.71 15.39
C ASP A 241 17.86 0.57 14.71
N VAL A 242 17.47 0.24 13.47
CA VAL A 242 17.92 -1.00 12.80
C VAL A 242 19.44 -1.08 12.66
N ASP A 243 20.11 0.06 12.46
CA ASP A 243 21.55 0.15 12.30
C ASP A 243 22.28 -0.15 13.62
N ALA A 244 21.83 0.44 14.74
CA ALA A 244 22.46 0.22 16.03
C ALA A 244 22.16 -1.17 16.59
N LYS A 245 20.97 -1.72 16.29
CA LYS A 245 20.57 -3.07 16.73
C LYS A 245 21.09 -4.19 15.82
N GLY A 246 21.59 -3.86 14.63
CA GLY A 246 21.97 -4.85 13.62
C GLY A 246 20.78 -5.67 13.12
N THR A 247 19.57 -5.09 13.14
CA THR A 247 18.35 -5.71 12.64
C THR A 247 18.44 -5.88 11.12
N GLN A 248 18.10 -7.06 10.62
CA GLN A 248 17.98 -7.27 9.18
C GLN A 248 16.73 -6.57 8.65
N PHE A 249 16.93 -5.41 8.03
CA PHE A 249 15.86 -4.59 7.46
C PHE A 249 15.67 -4.83 5.96
N SER A 250 14.43 -5.05 5.53
CA SER A 250 14.09 -5.29 4.12
C SER A 250 12.80 -4.59 3.71
N VAL A 251 12.74 -4.12 2.47
CA VAL A 251 11.59 -3.44 1.86
C VAL A 251 11.10 -4.26 0.66
N MET A 252 9.79 -4.56 0.61
CA MET A 252 9.17 -5.33 -0.46
C MET A 252 8.02 -4.54 -1.09
N ALA A 253 8.16 -4.18 -2.36
CA ALA A 253 7.23 -3.36 -3.09
C ALA A 253 6.61 -4.15 -4.25
N ASP A 254 5.32 -4.44 -4.15
CA ASP A 254 4.55 -5.18 -5.15
C ASP A 254 3.64 -4.26 -5.98
N SER A 255 3.83 -4.31 -7.30
CA SER A 255 2.98 -3.70 -8.33
C SER A 255 2.87 -2.18 -8.26
N TYR A 256 3.97 -1.51 -7.90
CA TYR A 256 4.15 -0.07 -8.14
C TYR A 256 5.60 0.38 -7.95
N VAL A 257 6.14 1.14 -8.91
CA VAL A 257 7.48 1.79 -8.81
C VAL A 257 7.45 3.29 -9.08
N GLY A 258 6.25 3.86 -9.30
CA GLY A 258 6.07 5.31 -9.41
C GLY A 258 6.17 5.88 -10.82
N VAL A 259 5.83 5.09 -11.86
CA VAL A 259 5.70 5.60 -13.23
C VAL A 259 4.52 6.58 -13.29
N LEU A 260 4.82 7.87 -13.41
CA LEU A 260 3.85 8.97 -13.54
C LEU A 260 4.33 9.99 -14.57
N PRO A 261 3.43 10.84 -15.10
CA PRO A 261 3.81 11.92 -16.01
C PRO A 261 4.85 12.87 -15.38
N GLU A 262 5.82 13.32 -16.17
CA GLU A 262 6.84 14.28 -15.71
C GLU A 262 6.24 15.60 -15.21
N SER A 263 5.06 15.98 -15.73
CA SER A 263 4.30 17.16 -15.32
C SER A 263 3.70 17.04 -13.92
N ARG A 264 3.51 15.81 -13.42
CA ARG A 264 2.90 15.50 -12.13
C ARG A 264 3.61 14.29 -11.50
N PRO A 265 4.89 14.44 -11.12
CA PRO A 265 5.68 13.33 -10.61
C PRO A 265 5.22 12.95 -9.20
N VAL A 266 5.62 11.76 -8.76
CA VAL A 266 5.20 11.19 -7.46
C VAL A 266 5.45 12.14 -6.28
N PRO A 267 6.61 12.81 -6.13
CA PRO A 267 6.82 13.76 -5.04
C PRO A 267 5.79 14.90 -5.02
N GLY A 268 5.33 15.37 -6.19
CA GLY A 268 4.27 16.38 -6.26
C GLY A 268 2.91 15.89 -5.75
N LEU A 269 2.58 14.61 -5.95
CA LEU A 269 1.38 13.99 -5.34
C LEU A 269 1.54 13.82 -3.83
N VAL A 270 2.72 13.38 -3.37
CA VAL A 270 3.00 13.23 -1.94
C VAL A 270 2.94 14.59 -1.23
N ASP A 271 3.43 15.66 -1.86
CA ASP A 271 3.31 17.03 -1.35
C ASP A 271 1.85 17.49 -1.33
N TYR A 272 1.07 17.20 -2.38
CA TYR A 272 -0.36 17.46 -2.40
C TYR A 272 -1.09 16.80 -1.21
N PHE A 273 -0.70 15.58 -0.83
CA PHE A 273 -1.24 14.88 0.34
C PHE A 273 -0.77 15.46 1.69
N GLY A 274 0.22 16.35 1.70
CA GLY A 274 0.89 16.83 2.90
C GLY A 274 1.96 15.87 3.45
N GLY A 275 2.35 14.84 2.69
CA GLY A 275 3.30 13.82 3.11
C GLY A 275 4.77 14.26 3.07
N CYS A 276 5.09 15.33 2.34
CA CYS A 276 6.45 15.89 2.28
C CYS A 276 6.80 16.82 3.47
N GLU A 277 5.88 17.05 4.41
CA GLU A 277 6.14 17.90 5.58
C GLU A 277 7.32 17.36 6.39
N ASN A 278 8.27 18.24 6.73
CA ASN A 278 9.51 17.87 7.40
C ASN A 278 9.26 17.16 8.73
N GLY A 279 9.83 15.97 8.91
CA GLY A 279 9.73 15.20 10.13
C GLY A 279 8.43 14.41 10.28
N LEU A 280 7.50 14.50 9.33
CA LEU A 280 6.37 13.56 9.23
C LEU A 280 6.86 12.24 8.66
N THR A 281 6.73 12.01 7.35
CA THR A 281 7.12 10.74 6.71
C THR A 281 8.62 10.62 6.53
N PHE A 282 9.30 11.75 6.24
CA PHE A 282 10.69 11.79 5.81
C PHE A 282 11.58 12.55 6.80
N SER A 283 12.87 12.19 6.82
CA SER A 283 13.92 13.00 7.44
C SER A 283 13.99 14.38 6.77
N THR A 284 14.66 15.35 7.41
CA THR A 284 14.73 16.72 6.86
C THR A 284 15.33 16.79 5.47
N GLU A 285 16.35 15.97 5.18
CA GLU A 285 17.00 15.94 3.87
C GLU A 285 16.09 15.34 2.80
N ILE A 286 15.42 14.22 3.11
CA ILE A 286 14.52 13.55 2.17
C ILE A 286 13.23 14.37 1.97
N ALA A 287 12.72 15.02 3.02
CA ALA A 287 11.58 15.93 2.93
C ALA A 287 11.86 17.12 2.00
N ALA A 288 13.10 17.63 2.00
CA ALA A 288 13.52 18.69 1.09
C ALA A 288 13.50 18.24 -0.38
N ILE A 289 13.92 16.99 -0.66
CA ILE A 289 13.81 16.39 -1.99
C ILE A 289 12.33 16.23 -2.37
N CYS A 290 11.52 15.65 -1.48
CA CYS A 290 10.09 15.45 -1.68
C CYS A 290 9.35 16.75 -2.03
N SER A 291 9.66 17.83 -1.31
CA SER A 291 9.04 19.16 -1.50
C SER A 291 9.60 19.94 -2.70
N THR A 292 10.65 19.44 -3.35
CA THR A 292 11.26 20.12 -4.49
C THR A 292 10.36 20.01 -5.72
N LYS A 293 10.08 21.16 -6.35
CA LYS A 293 9.29 21.18 -7.59
C LYS A 293 9.96 20.31 -8.65
N ASN A 294 9.18 19.41 -9.26
CA ASN A 294 9.61 18.48 -10.29
C ASN A 294 10.65 17.44 -9.83
N ALA A 295 10.83 17.23 -8.52
CA ALA A 295 11.59 16.07 -8.05
C ALA A 295 10.98 14.79 -8.63
N SER A 296 11.85 13.90 -9.08
CA SER A 296 11.46 12.61 -9.64
C SER A 296 11.31 11.55 -8.54
N ILE A 297 10.58 10.49 -8.85
CA ILE A 297 10.55 9.30 -7.98
C ILE A 297 11.94 8.66 -7.85
N ILE A 298 12.79 8.80 -8.87
CA ILE A 298 14.16 8.30 -8.85
C ILE A 298 14.94 9.00 -7.75
N GLU A 299 14.98 10.33 -7.73
CA GLU A 299 15.69 11.11 -6.71
C GLU A 299 15.19 10.81 -5.29
N LEU A 300 13.87 10.69 -5.11
CA LEU A 300 13.29 10.41 -3.79
C LEU A 300 13.70 9.03 -3.26
N VAL A 301 13.58 7.98 -4.08
CA VAL A 301 13.90 6.60 -3.65
C VAL A 301 15.41 6.36 -3.61
N GLU A 302 16.20 7.00 -4.46
CA GLU A 302 17.67 7.00 -4.32
C GLU A 302 18.10 7.57 -2.97
N ALA A 303 17.44 8.64 -2.49
CA ALA A 303 17.72 9.19 -1.17
C ALA A 303 17.39 8.18 -0.05
N LEU A 304 16.26 7.46 -0.15
CA LEU A 304 15.89 6.39 0.78
C LEU A 304 16.88 5.22 0.75
N LEU A 305 17.35 4.80 -0.43
CA LEU A 305 18.35 3.75 -0.59
C LEU A 305 19.72 4.15 0.01
N ARG A 306 20.10 5.42 -0.10
CA ARG A 306 21.34 5.95 0.48
C ARG A 306 21.26 6.11 1.99
N ASP A 307 20.09 6.42 2.51
CA ASP A 307 19.84 6.56 3.95
C ASP A 307 20.04 5.23 4.68
N LYS A 308 19.55 4.12 4.10
CA LYS A 308 19.70 2.75 4.63
C LYS A 308 20.38 1.81 3.63
N PRO A 309 21.71 1.91 3.43
CA PRO A 309 22.43 1.17 2.39
C PRO A 309 22.46 -0.35 2.60
N GLU A 310 22.31 -0.82 3.83
CA GLU A 310 22.26 -2.26 4.15
C GLU A 310 20.86 -2.87 3.97
N ALA A 311 19.83 -2.04 3.76
CA ALA A 311 18.48 -2.51 3.50
C ALA A 311 18.42 -3.29 2.19
N LYS A 312 17.73 -4.42 2.20
CA LYS A 312 17.42 -5.17 0.98
C LYS A 312 16.11 -4.68 0.39
N TRP A 313 16.06 -4.47 -0.92
CA TRP A 313 14.85 -4.01 -1.60
C TRP A 313 14.41 -5.04 -2.62
N PHE A 314 13.12 -5.36 -2.64
CA PHE A 314 12.56 -6.29 -3.61
C PHE A 314 11.35 -5.69 -4.31
N PHE A 315 11.45 -5.51 -5.63
CA PHE A 315 10.39 -4.95 -6.47
C PHE A 315 9.77 -6.03 -7.34
N ILE A 316 8.47 -6.23 -7.21
CA ILE A 316 7.70 -7.25 -7.95
C ILE A 316 6.73 -6.50 -8.87
N ASN A 317 6.79 -6.70 -10.18
CA ASN A 317 5.92 -5.97 -11.12
C ASN A 317 5.50 -6.84 -12.30
N SER A 318 4.30 -6.60 -12.81
CA SER A 318 3.95 -7.05 -14.16
C SER A 318 4.47 -6.06 -15.19
N LYS A 319 4.93 -6.52 -16.36
CA LYS A 319 5.46 -5.63 -17.41
C LYS A 319 4.43 -4.69 -17.99
N GLY A 320 3.17 -5.13 -18.05
CA GLY A 320 2.04 -4.42 -18.65
C GLY A 320 0.94 -4.01 -17.69
N ASP A 321 1.22 -3.99 -16.38
CA ASP A 321 0.27 -3.74 -15.28
C ASP A 321 -0.81 -2.71 -15.65
N GLU A 322 -2.05 -3.19 -15.79
CA GLU A 322 -3.17 -2.39 -16.28
C GLU A 322 -3.52 -1.25 -15.31
N VAL A 323 -3.42 -1.50 -14.01
CA VAL A 323 -3.78 -0.52 -12.97
C VAL A 323 -2.76 0.62 -12.92
N GLN A 324 -1.47 0.31 -13.07
CA GLN A 324 -0.44 1.35 -13.18
C GLN A 324 -0.66 2.23 -14.42
N ARG A 325 -1.02 1.64 -15.55
CA ARG A 325 -1.32 2.38 -16.81
C ARG A 325 -2.57 3.24 -16.69
N TYR A 326 -3.60 2.71 -16.03
CA TYR A 326 -4.82 3.45 -15.72
C TYR A 326 -4.54 4.62 -14.78
N TYR A 327 -3.78 4.40 -13.70
CA TYR A 327 -3.45 5.46 -12.75
C TYR A 327 -2.56 6.53 -13.38
N TYR A 328 -1.65 6.16 -14.29
CA TYR A 328 -0.91 7.12 -15.11
C TYR A 328 -1.88 8.04 -15.89
N ALA A 329 -2.86 7.47 -16.60
CA ALA A 329 -3.85 8.25 -17.35
C ALA A 329 -4.71 9.14 -16.44
N LEU A 330 -5.11 8.64 -15.26
CA LEU A 330 -5.82 9.43 -14.25
C LEU A 330 -5.00 10.64 -13.77
N VAL A 331 -3.70 10.50 -13.59
CA VAL A 331 -2.81 11.60 -13.20
C VAL A 331 -2.63 12.59 -14.35
N ASP A 332 -2.44 12.11 -15.57
CA ASP A 332 -2.15 12.92 -16.76
C ASP A 332 -3.38 13.72 -17.23
N GLU A 333 -4.50 13.03 -17.42
CA GLU A 333 -5.72 13.58 -18.02
C GLU A 333 -6.72 14.11 -16.97
N GLY A 334 -6.56 13.71 -15.70
CA GLY A 334 -7.55 13.94 -14.65
C GLY A 334 -8.85 13.18 -14.91
N PHE A 335 -9.88 13.40 -14.08
CA PHE A 335 -11.16 12.71 -14.25
C PHE A 335 -11.86 13.01 -15.58
N GLN A 336 -11.52 14.13 -16.25
CA GLN A 336 -12.09 14.49 -17.54
C GLN A 336 -11.74 13.49 -18.67
N GLY A 337 -10.66 12.73 -18.52
CA GLY A 337 -10.28 11.67 -19.45
C GLY A 337 -11.04 10.36 -19.25
N TYR A 338 -11.75 10.18 -18.13
CA TYR A 338 -12.48 8.94 -17.83
C TYR A 338 -13.55 8.65 -18.90
N PRO A 339 -13.64 7.42 -19.46
CA PRO A 339 -13.06 6.16 -18.99
C PRO A 339 -11.68 5.76 -19.59
N PHE A 340 -10.83 6.72 -19.94
CA PHE A 340 -9.45 6.52 -20.43
C PHE A 340 -9.31 5.47 -21.55
N PRO A 341 -9.84 5.74 -22.76
CA PRO A 341 -9.84 4.77 -23.85
C PRO A 341 -8.44 4.44 -24.39
N ASN A 342 -7.43 5.25 -24.07
CA ASN A 342 -6.07 5.09 -24.57
C ASN A 342 -5.09 5.07 -23.39
N LEU A 343 -4.83 3.89 -22.85
CA LEU A 343 -3.79 3.72 -21.85
C LEU A 343 -2.40 3.75 -22.49
N MET A 344 -1.39 4.14 -21.71
CA MET A 344 0.03 3.93 -22.06
C MET A 344 0.24 2.48 -22.54
N SER A 345 1.14 2.24 -23.49
CA SER A 345 1.42 0.87 -23.94
C SER A 345 2.13 0.06 -22.84
N GLU A 346 1.98 -1.26 -22.85
CA GLU A 346 2.73 -2.14 -21.94
C GLU A 346 4.24 -2.01 -22.13
N GLU A 347 4.68 -1.80 -23.38
CA GLU A 347 6.09 -1.59 -23.69
C GLU A 347 6.63 -0.29 -23.06
N ASP A 348 5.88 0.81 -23.14
CA ASP A 348 6.28 2.08 -22.54
C ASP A 348 6.26 2.01 -21.02
N LEU A 349 5.26 1.35 -20.41
CA LEU A 349 5.24 1.11 -18.98
C LEU A 349 6.49 0.33 -18.56
N TYR A 350 6.76 -0.81 -19.20
CA TYR A 350 7.92 -1.64 -18.89
C TYR A 350 9.24 -0.89 -19.07
N ARG A 351 9.37 -0.08 -20.13
CA ARG A 351 10.55 0.77 -20.37
C ARG A 351 10.75 1.79 -19.25
N ASN A 352 9.68 2.44 -18.81
CA ASN A 352 9.73 3.44 -17.74
C ASN A 352 10.07 2.78 -16.39
N MET A 353 9.42 1.66 -16.05
CA MET A 353 9.74 0.89 -14.84
C MET A 353 11.19 0.41 -14.84
N SER A 354 11.68 -0.09 -15.97
CA SER A 354 13.07 -0.54 -16.13
C SER A 354 14.05 0.60 -15.92
N THR A 355 13.73 1.80 -16.41
CA THR A 355 14.57 3.01 -16.22
C THR A 355 14.68 3.35 -14.74
N ILE A 356 13.57 3.35 -14.01
CA ILE A 356 13.52 3.62 -12.56
C ILE A 356 14.33 2.57 -11.79
N LEU A 357 14.05 1.29 -12.01
CA LEU A 357 14.70 0.20 -11.27
C LEU A 357 16.19 0.08 -11.58
N ASN A 358 16.60 0.35 -12.83
CA ASN A 358 18.01 0.42 -13.18
C ASN A 358 18.74 1.53 -12.41
N ALA A 359 18.11 2.69 -12.23
CA ALA A 359 18.69 3.76 -11.41
C ALA A 359 18.90 3.29 -9.96
N TYR A 360 17.92 2.60 -9.37
CA TYR A 360 18.03 2.05 -8.02
C TYR A 360 19.18 1.03 -7.89
N HIS A 361 19.36 0.15 -8.89
CA HIS A 361 20.49 -0.78 -8.94
C HIS A 361 21.86 -0.07 -8.99
N THR A 362 21.95 1.12 -9.57
CA THR A 362 23.22 1.88 -9.55
C THR A 362 23.56 2.44 -8.16
N VAL A 363 22.55 2.63 -7.31
CA VAL A 363 22.71 3.15 -5.94
C VAL A 363 22.97 2.04 -4.93
N SER A 364 22.27 0.90 -5.05
CA SER A 364 22.42 -0.23 -4.14
C SER A 364 22.46 -1.57 -4.88
N PRO A 365 23.49 -2.41 -4.64
CA PRO A 365 23.53 -3.77 -5.18
C PRO A 365 22.52 -4.71 -4.50
N ARG A 366 21.83 -4.25 -3.44
CA ARG A 366 20.84 -5.03 -2.68
C ARG A 366 19.40 -4.85 -3.18
N VAL A 367 19.24 -4.25 -4.34
CA VAL A 367 17.97 -4.18 -5.08
C VAL A 367 17.79 -5.49 -5.85
N THR A 368 16.63 -6.13 -5.70
CA THR A 368 16.19 -7.31 -6.45
C THR A 368 14.92 -6.95 -7.19
N THR A 369 14.77 -7.43 -8.42
CA THR A 369 13.58 -7.20 -9.25
C THR A 369 12.99 -8.54 -9.70
N PHE A 370 11.67 -8.58 -9.81
CA PHE A 370 10.92 -9.73 -10.30
C PHE A 370 9.86 -9.24 -11.26
N PHE A 371 10.08 -9.46 -12.56
CA PHE A 371 9.12 -9.10 -13.60
C PHE A 371 8.30 -10.30 -14.02
N VAL A 372 6.99 -10.09 -14.18
CA VAL A 372 6.05 -11.07 -14.70
C VAL A 372 5.50 -10.57 -16.03
N ASP A 373 5.46 -11.42 -17.05
CA ASP A 373 4.80 -11.07 -18.32
C ASP A 373 3.27 -10.94 -18.13
N GLY A 374 2.64 -10.02 -18.86
CA GLY A 374 1.19 -9.75 -18.79
C GLY A 374 0.88 -8.39 -18.16
N ASP A 375 -0.36 -8.24 -17.71
CA ASP A 375 -0.97 -6.99 -17.22
C ASP A 375 -1.54 -7.09 -15.79
N HIS A 376 -1.22 -8.19 -15.10
CA HIS A 376 -1.73 -8.49 -13.77
C HIS A 376 -1.27 -7.45 -12.74
N HIS A 377 -2.14 -7.17 -11.75
CA HIS A 377 -1.87 -6.23 -10.69
C HIS A 377 -1.96 -6.90 -9.32
N VAL A 378 -0.88 -6.78 -8.54
CA VAL A 378 -0.66 -7.32 -7.18
C VAL A 378 -0.53 -8.84 -7.12
N PHE A 379 0.65 -9.30 -6.76
CA PHE A 379 0.95 -10.73 -6.63
C PHE A 379 0.88 -11.22 -5.18
N LEU A 380 1.44 -10.45 -4.23
CA LEU A 380 1.62 -10.87 -2.84
C LEU A 380 0.30 -11.06 -2.07
N MET A 381 -0.79 -10.45 -2.54
CA MET A 381 -2.09 -10.57 -1.88
C MET A 381 -2.95 -11.71 -2.44
N ASP A 382 -2.44 -12.43 -3.43
CA ASP A 382 -3.11 -13.59 -4.02
C ASP A 382 -2.85 -14.86 -3.23
N LYS A 383 -3.88 -15.71 -3.12
CA LYS A 383 -3.83 -16.98 -2.37
C LYS A 383 -2.72 -17.94 -2.79
N ASN A 384 -2.23 -17.80 -4.02
CA ASN A 384 -1.17 -18.64 -4.59
C ASN A 384 0.05 -17.81 -4.98
N PHE A 385 0.34 -16.71 -4.28
CA PHE A 385 1.39 -15.75 -4.66
C PHE A 385 2.75 -16.42 -4.92
N THR A 386 3.08 -17.47 -4.18
CA THR A 386 4.35 -18.21 -4.33
C THR A 386 4.54 -18.86 -5.70
N SER A 387 3.45 -19.09 -6.44
CA SER A 387 3.45 -19.83 -7.70
C SER A 387 3.63 -18.96 -8.95
N TYR A 388 3.58 -17.64 -8.81
CA TYR A 388 3.82 -16.73 -9.93
C TYR A 388 5.22 -16.93 -10.49
N ARG A 389 5.34 -16.92 -11.81
CA ARG A 389 6.60 -17.09 -12.53
C ARG A 389 7.09 -15.77 -13.06
N SER A 390 8.37 -15.48 -12.88
CA SER A 390 9.00 -14.37 -13.57
C SER A 390 9.11 -14.65 -15.08
N ASP A 391 9.45 -13.62 -15.83
CA ASP A 391 9.86 -13.70 -17.22
C ASP A 391 11.15 -14.53 -17.43
N GLU A 392 11.93 -14.72 -16.37
CA GLU A 392 13.07 -15.66 -16.32
C GLU A 392 12.67 -17.08 -15.88
N GLY A 393 11.39 -17.32 -15.58
CA GLY A 393 10.85 -18.63 -15.20
C GLY A 393 11.01 -19.02 -13.72
N LEU A 394 11.50 -18.11 -12.88
CA LEU A 394 11.67 -18.32 -11.43
C LEU A 394 10.34 -18.18 -10.70
N LEU A 395 10.12 -18.99 -9.65
CA LEU A 395 8.92 -18.87 -8.81
C LEU A 395 9.08 -17.76 -7.78
N LEU A 396 8.04 -16.94 -7.59
CA LEU A 396 8.06 -15.82 -6.65
C LEU A 396 8.36 -16.29 -5.21
N GLY A 397 7.80 -17.43 -4.79
CA GLY A 397 8.07 -18.00 -3.47
C GLY A 397 9.55 -18.38 -3.28
N ASP A 398 10.17 -18.95 -4.30
CA ASP A 398 11.58 -19.35 -4.26
C ASP A 398 12.50 -18.11 -4.18
N VAL A 399 12.21 -17.08 -4.97
CA VAL A 399 12.96 -15.82 -4.96
C VAL A 399 12.82 -15.11 -3.62
N ILE A 400 11.62 -15.06 -3.03
CA ILE A 400 11.41 -14.49 -1.69
C ILE A 400 12.24 -15.26 -0.65
N ASN A 401 12.22 -16.59 -0.67
CA ASN A 401 13.00 -17.44 0.24
C ASN A 401 14.50 -17.17 0.15
N GLU A 402 15.05 -17.13 -1.06
CA GLU A 402 16.46 -16.85 -1.30
C GLU A 402 16.84 -15.41 -0.88
N TRP A 403 16.03 -14.43 -1.29
CA TRP A 403 16.21 -13.02 -0.96
C TRP A 403 16.26 -12.81 0.56
N MET A 404 15.41 -13.50 1.32
CA MET A 404 15.45 -13.44 2.79
C MET A 404 16.68 -14.12 3.38
N ALA A 405 17.08 -15.28 2.86
CA ALA A 405 18.21 -16.06 3.36
C ALA A 405 19.59 -15.43 3.08
N SER A 406 19.72 -14.60 2.05
CA SER A 406 20.97 -14.06 1.47
C SER A 406 21.93 -13.29 2.42
N ASN A 407 21.58 -13.04 3.69
CA ASN A 407 22.51 -12.47 4.69
C ASN A 407 23.04 -13.49 5.72
N SER A 408 22.63 -14.75 5.68
CA SER A 408 23.11 -15.78 6.63
C SER A 408 24.52 -16.32 6.29
N SER A 409 25.01 -16.11 5.06
CA SER A 409 26.28 -16.67 4.57
C SER A 409 27.49 -15.74 4.71
N SER A 410 27.31 -14.44 4.89
CA SER A 410 28.42 -13.48 5.06
C SER A 410 28.99 -13.42 6.48
N ALA A 411 28.22 -13.84 7.50
CA ALA A 411 28.68 -13.95 8.88
C ALA A 411 29.48 -15.25 9.17
N ALA A 412 29.34 -16.28 8.33
CA ALA A 412 30.05 -17.55 8.49
C ALA A 412 31.46 -17.53 7.87
N MET A 413 31.71 -16.69 6.86
CA MET A 413 33.01 -16.60 6.18
C MET A 413 34.03 -15.65 6.84
N SER A 414 33.63 -14.85 7.83
CA SER A 414 34.52 -13.92 8.54
C SER A 414 35.09 -14.49 9.85
N LYS A 415 34.67 -15.69 10.28
CA LYS A 415 35.18 -16.35 11.50
C LYS A 415 36.29 -17.39 11.26
N GLU A 416 36.69 -17.64 10.01
CA GLU A 416 37.84 -18.51 9.68
C GLU A 416 39.04 -17.76 9.09
N ALA A 417 39.03 -16.42 9.10
CA ALA A 417 40.15 -15.61 8.64
C ALA A 417 40.49 -14.50 9.66
N LEU A 418 40.95 -14.88 10.85
CA LEU A 418 41.83 -14.08 11.71
C LEU A 418 42.48 -14.95 12.80
#